data_AF-A0A1Q7Y163-F1
#
_entry.id   AF-A0A1Q7Y163-F1
#
_cell.length_a   1.000
_cell.length_b   1.000
_cell.length_c   1.000
_cell.angle_alpha   90.00
_cell.angle_beta   90.00
_cell.angle_gamma   90.00
#
_symmetry.space_group_name_H-M   'P 1'
#
loop_
_entity.id
_entity.type
_entity.pdbx_description
1 polymer ?
#
loop_
_entity_poly.entity_id
_entity_poly.type
_entity_poly.pdbx_seq_one_letter_code
_entity_poly.pdbx_strand_id
1 'polypeptide(L)'
;MSTASRPLAVQLGEFVAGLRFENLPPAVVDKAKAVVNHAVTVGMAGFGTERAGAARQAVLSQERLGTRRVGAGQGATLWVEGTRVTRVGAGFANGVAVAVNNQCDSYHMLTHPGVLIVPAGLATAEGEGRTGRELLTALVAGYEVQCRCARDFICVVTFCTRRWRWSG
;
A
#
# COMPACT_ATOMS: atom_id res chain seq x y z
N MET A 1 30.07 0.85 -29.36
CA MET A 1 29.96 0.90 -27.89
C MET A 1 28.51 0.63 -27.53
N SER A 2 28.22 -0.53 -26.93
CA SER A 2 26.87 -0.88 -26.48
C SER A 2 26.40 0.12 -25.45
N THR A 3 25.34 0.88 -25.73
CA THR A 3 24.68 1.70 -24.71
C THR A 3 24.10 0.74 -23.67
N ALA A 4 24.74 0.63 -22.51
CA ALA A 4 24.17 -0.11 -21.40
C ALA A 4 22.78 0.49 -21.12
N SER A 5 21.73 -0.32 -21.27
CA SER A 5 20.38 0.07 -20.92
C SER A 5 20.37 0.57 -19.48
N ARG A 6 19.73 1.72 -19.22
CA ARG A 6 19.63 2.25 -17.85
C ARG A 6 19.02 1.20 -16.91
N PRO A 7 19.50 1.06 -15.67
CA PRO A 7 18.92 0.12 -14.72
C PRO A 7 17.43 0.39 -14.49
N LEU A 8 16.62 -0.66 -14.40
CA LEU A 8 15.17 -0.55 -14.20
C LEU A 8 14.82 0.26 -12.93
N ALA A 9 15.58 0.07 -11.84
CA ALA A 9 15.40 0.82 -10.61
C ALA A 9 15.55 2.34 -10.82
N VAL A 10 16.48 2.78 -11.68
CA VAL A 10 16.67 4.19 -12.02
C VAL A 10 15.48 4.71 -12.83
N GLN A 11 15.02 3.94 -13.83
CA GLN A 11 13.87 4.32 -14.65
C GLN A 11 12.59 4.46 -13.82
N LEU A 12 12.34 3.54 -12.89
CA LEU A 12 11.20 3.61 -11.98
C LEU A 12 11.34 4.76 -10.98
N GLY A 13 12.54 5.00 -10.45
CA GLY A 13 12.81 6.13 -9.56
C GLY A 13 12.57 7.48 -10.24
N GLU A 14 13.06 7.65 -11.47
CA GLU A 14 12.82 8.85 -12.29
C GLU A 14 11.33 9.06 -12.57
N PHE A 15 10.60 7.98 -12.89
CA PHE A 15 9.15 8.04 -13.08
C PHE A 15 8.42 8.51 -11.82
N VAL A 16 8.70 7.89 -10.67
CA VAL A 16 8.05 8.25 -9.39
C VAL A 16 8.37 9.68 -8.99
N ALA A 17 9.64 10.11 -9.12
CA ALA A 17 10.07 11.46 -8.76
C ALA A 17 9.50 12.54 -9.70
N GLY A 18 9.26 12.20 -10.97
CA GLY A 18 8.75 13.13 -11.98
C GLY A 18 7.22 13.14 -12.13
N LEU A 19 6.49 12.23 -11.47
CA LEU A 19 5.04 12.14 -11.60
C LEU A 19 4.35 13.34 -10.92
N ARG A 20 3.47 14.00 -11.65
CA ARG A 20 2.66 15.13 -11.18
C ARG A 20 1.19 14.81 -11.33
N PHE A 21 0.36 15.33 -10.44
CA PHE A 21 -1.09 15.12 -10.47
C PHE A 21 -1.71 15.57 -11.79
N GLU A 22 -1.21 16.67 -12.35
CA GLU A 22 -1.70 17.27 -13.60
C GLU A 22 -1.43 16.39 -14.82
N ASN A 23 -0.45 15.48 -14.73
CA ASN A 23 -0.13 14.54 -15.79
C ASN A 23 -1.03 13.28 -15.73
N LEU A 24 -1.86 13.12 -14.70
CA LEU A 24 -2.69 11.93 -14.54
C LEU A 24 -3.93 12.01 -15.44
N PRO A 25 -4.20 10.97 -16.27
CA PRO A 25 -5.44 10.90 -17.03
C PRO A 25 -6.66 10.94 -16.08
N PRO A 26 -7.76 11.63 -16.44
CA PRO A 26 -8.94 11.73 -15.58
C PRO A 26 -9.49 10.37 -15.13
N ALA A 27 -9.49 9.36 -16.02
CA ALA A 27 -9.91 8.00 -15.70
C ALA A 27 -9.02 7.31 -14.66
N VAL A 28 -7.72 7.60 -14.64
CA VAL A 28 -6.78 7.08 -13.63
C VAL A 28 -7.06 7.71 -12.27
N VAL A 29 -7.32 9.02 -12.24
CA VAL A 29 -7.70 9.73 -11.00
C VAL A 29 -9.01 9.18 -10.44
N ASP A 30 -10.01 8.95 -11.30
CA ASP A 30 -11.29 8.36 -10.89
C ASP A 30 -11.11 6.95 -10.33
N LYS A 31 -10.33 6.10 -11.02
CA LYS A 31 -10.00 4.76 -10.53
C LYS A 31 -9.22 4.79 -9.21
N ALA A 32 -8.29 5.73 -9.05
CA ALA A 32 -7.53 5.91 -7.81
C ALA A 32 -8.45 6.27 -6.63
N LYS A 33 -9.46 7.11 -6.85
CA LYS A 33 -10.49 7.40 -5.82
C LYS A 33 -11.32 6.16 -5.52
N ALA A 34 -11.71 5.39 -6.53
CA ALA A 34 -12.49 4.18 -6.35
C ALA A 34 -11.74 3.12 -5.52
N VAL A 35 -10.43 2.92 -5.76
CA VAL A 35 -9.62 1.97 -4.97
C VAL A 35 -9.43 2.44 -3.52
N VAL A 36 -9.31 3.76 -3.28
CA VAL A 36 -9.28 4.30 -1.92
C VAL A 36 -10.59 4.02 -1.20
N ASN A 37 -11.73 4.35 -1.83
CA ASN A 37 -13.05 4.08 -1.27
C ASN A 37 -13.25 2.59 -0.98
N HIS A 38 -12.85 1.72 -1.92
CA HIS A 38 -12.92 0.28 -1.78
C HIS A 38 -12.08 -0.22 -0.59
N ALA A 39 -10.81 0.18 -0.50
CA ALA A 39 -9.93 -0.27 0.59
C ALA A 39 -10.44 0.18 1.97
N VAL A 40 -10.91 1.42 2.10
CA VAL A 40 -11.50 1.90 3.37
C VAL A 40 -12.74 1.09 3.73
N THR A 41 -13.63 0.84 2.77
CA THR A 41 -14.87 0.05 2.98
C THR A 41 -14.54 -1.37 3.43
N VAL A 42 -13.61 -2.04 2.75
CA VAL A 42 -13.19 -3.41 3.08
C VAL A 42 -12.48 -3.45 4.43
N GLY A 43 -11.62 -2.48 4.72
CA GLY A 43 -10.96 -2.35 6.02
C GLY A 43 -11.95 -2.18 7.17
N MET A 44 -13.00 -1.38 6.98
CA MET A 44 -14.09 -1.24 7.96
C MET A 44 -14.85 -2.56 8.15
N ALA A 45 -15.16 -3.27 7.06
CA ALA A 45 -15.82 -4.57 7.13
C ALA A 45 -14.94 -5.66 7.79
N GLY A 46 -13.62 -5.57 7.64
CA GLY A 46 -12.64 -6.50 8.24
C GLY A 46 -12.27 -6.18 9.69
N PHE A 47 -12.62 -4.99 10.19
CA PHE A 47 -12.19 -4.49 11.50
C PHE A 47 -12.50 -5.43 12.68
N GLY A 48 -13.69 -6.05 12.67
CA GLY A 48 -14.18 -6.90 13.76
C GLY A 48 -13.61 -8.32 13.76
N THR A 49 -12.78 -8.68 12.77
CA THR A 49 -12.20 -10.02 12.70
C THR A 49 -11.09 -10.23 13.74
N GLU A 50 -10.90 -11.47 14.18
CA GLU A 50 -9.85 -11.83 15.14
C GLU A 50 -8.46 -11.42 14.65
N ARG A 51 -8.15 -11.65 13.36
CA ARG A 51 -6.86 -11.31 12.76
C ARG A 51 -6.61 -9.80 12.72
N ALA A 52 -7.62 -9.00 12.36
CA ALA A 52 -7.50 -7.55 12.41
C ALA A 52 -7.36 -7.03 13.85
N GLY A 53 -8.07 -7.64 14.80
CA GLY A 53 -7.89 -7.38 16.24
C GLY A 53 -6.48 -7.68 16.73
N ALA A 54 -5.95 -8.87 16.40
CA ALA A 54 -4.61 -9.29 16.79
C ALA A 54 -3.53 -8.36 16.22
N ALA A 55 -3.64 -7.94 14.95
CA ALA A 55 -2.70 -6.99 14.35
C ALA A 55 -2.71 -5.63 15.06
N ARG A 56 -3.89 -5.11 15.41
CA ARG A 56 -4.02 -3.87 16.20
C ARG A 56 -3.39 -4.01 17.58
N GLN A 57 -3.67 -5.10 18.29
CA GLN A 57 -3.08 -5.34 19.61
C GLN A 57 -1.56 -5.50 19.54
N ALA A 58 -1.04 -6.16 18.50
CA ALA A 58 0.40 -6.27 18.27
C ALA A 58 1.03 -4.88 18.12
N VAL A 59 0.46 -4.00 17.29
CA VAL A 59 0.94 -2.61 17.13
C VAL A 59 0.88 -1.87 18.47
N LEU A 60 -0.27 -1.86 19.14
CA LEU A 60 -0.43 -1.16 20.43
C LEU A 60 0.54 -1.66 21.51
N SER A 61 0.84 -2.97 21.53
CA SER A 61 1.81 -3.54 22.46
C SER A 61 3.25 -3.12 22.13
N GLN A 62 3.63 -3.10 20.86
CA GLN A 62 4.97 -2.72 20.40
C GLN A 62 5.25 -1.25 20.62
N GLU A 63 4.26 -0.37 20.37
CA GLU A 63 4.37 1.07 20.61
C GLU A 63 4.62 1.41 22.08
N ARG A 64 4.15 0.57 23.02
CA ARG A 64 4.38 0.74 24.46
C ARG A 64 5.80 0.38 24.92
N LEU A 65 6.58 -0.31 24.09
CA LEU A 65 7.92 -0.81 24.45
C LEU A 65 9.07 0.15 24.04
N GLY A 66 8.79 1.21 23.26
CA GLY A 66 9.82 2.10 22.70
C GLY A 66 9.99 3.44 23.42
N THR A 67 11.24 3.81 23.75
CA THR A 67 11.61 5.13 24.31
C THR A 67 11.72 6.24 23.26
N ARG A 68 11.79 5.91 21.97
CA ARG A 68 11.82 6.88 20.86
C ARG A 68 10.43 7.03 20.26
N ARG A 69 9.66 7.95 20.82
CA ARG A 69 8.46 8.48 20.19
C ARG A 69 8.87 9.11 18.86
N VAL A 70 8.59 8.46 17.73
CA VAL A 70 8.29 9.22 16.52
C VAL A 70 7.11 10.09 16.93
N GLY A 71 7.35 11.40 17.03
CA GLY A 71 6.63 12.29 17.93
C GLY A 71 5.12 12.11 17.92
N ALA A 72 4.51 12.06 19.10
CA ALA A 72 3.06 12.19 19.27
C ALA A 72 2.60 13.44 18.48
N GLY A 73 1.92 13.21 17.36
CA GLY A 73 1.59 14.25 16.37
C GLY A 73 1.92 13.89 14.91
N GLN A 74 2.88 12.98 14.66
CA GLN A 74 3.28 12.52 13.31
C GLN A 74 2.81 11.09 12.99
N GLY A 75 1.86 10.59 13.77
CA GLY A 75 1.27 9.27 13.62
C GLY A 75 0.16 9.22 12.57
N ALA A 76 -0.46 8.06 12.44
CA ALA A 76 -1.65 7.86 11.64
C ALA A 76 -2.70 7.06 12.40
N THR A 77 -3.92 7.12 11.90
CA THR A 77 -5.10 6.59 12.59
C THR A 77 -5.31 5.12 12.29
N LEU A 78 -5.52 4.32 13.34
CA LEU A 78 -6.13 3.00 13.23
C LEU A 78 -7.59 3.18 12.83
N TRP A 79 -7.97 2.61 11.68
CA TRP A 79 -9.32 2.78 11.15
C TRP A 79 -10.38 2.24 12.11
N VAL A 80 -11.55 2.89 12.10
CA VAL A 80 -12.72 2.64 12.98
C VAL A 80 -12.47 2.99 14.46
N GLU A 81 -11.35 2.58 15.05
CA GLU A 81 -11.03 2.80 16.47
C GLU A 81 -10.61 4.25 16.77
N GLY A 82 -9.97 4.94 15.81
CA GLY A 82 -9.56 6.34 15.97
C GLY A 82 -8.25 6.53 16.74
N THR A 83 -7.69 5.47 17.34
CA THR A 83 -6.40 5.52 18.05
C THR A 83 -5.27 5.89 17.08
N ARG A 84 -4.44 6.87 17.47
CA ARG A 84 -3.25 7.27 16.71
C ARG A 84 -2.02 6.49 17.14
N VAL A 85 -1.34 5.87 16.16
CA VAL A 85 -0.10 5.09 16.32
C VAL A 85 0.95 5.56 15.32
N THR A 86 2.15 4.96 15.29
CA THR A 86 3.13 5.32 14.24
C THR A 86 2.57 5.07 12.84
N ARG A 87 3.07 5.81 11.83
CA ARG A 87 2.66 5.61 10.42
C ARG A 87 2.82 4.16 9.96
N VAL A 88 3.91 3.52 10.38
CA VAL A 88 4.21 2.12 10.06
C VAL A 88 3.21 1.20 10.76
N GLY A 89 2.95 1.41 12.05
CA GLY A 89 1.95 0.65 12.81
C GLY A 89 0.55 0.76 12.22
N ALA A 90 0.12 1.99 11.87
CA ALA A 90 -1.18 2.23 11.26
C ALA A 90 -1.27 1.57 9.89
N GLY A 91 -0.27 1.75 9.02
CA GLY A 91 -0.22 1.11 7.71
C GLY A 91 -0.30 -0.42 7.80
N PHE A 92 0.42 -1.03 8.75
CA PHE A 92 0.38 -2.47 8.98
C PHE A 92 -1.01 -2.94 9.46
N ALA A 93 -1.54 -2.37 10.54
CA ALA A 93 -2.81 -2.81 11.11
C ALA A 93 -3.99 -2.57 10.16
N ASN A 94 -4.04 -1.42 9.49
CA ASN A 94 -5.06 -1.12 8.50
C ASN A 94 -4.94 -2.04 7.27
N GLY A 95 -3.71 -2.35 6.83
CA GLY A 95 -3.45 -3.32 5.76
C GLY A 95 -3.97 -4.72 6.08
N VAL A 96 -3.78 -5.21 7.30
CA VAL A 96 -4.35 -6.48 7.74
C VAL A 96 -5.88 -6.44 7.71
N ALA A 97 -6.49 -5.34 8.15
CA ALA A 97 -7.95 -5.18 8.11
C ALA A 97 -8.51 -5.20 6.67
N VAL A 98 -7.78 -4.68 5.69
CA VAL A 98 -8.16 -4.77 4.26
C VAL A 98 -7.97 -6.20 3.72
N ALA A 99 -6.90 -6.88 4.13
CA ALA A 99 -6.54 -8.21 3.62
C ALA A 99 -7.47 -9.32 4.11
N VAL A 100 -8.01 -9.20 5.34
CA VAL A 100 -8.57 -10.33 6.08
C VAL A 100 -9.78 -10.99 5.42
N ASN A 101 -10.60 -10.23 4.70
CA ASN A 101 -11.82 -10.72 4.07
C ASN A 101 -11.62 -11.19 2.62
N ASN A 102 -10.39 -11.13 2.09
CA ASN A 102 -10.08 -11.47 0.69
C ASN A 102 -10.94 -10.72 -0.36
N GLN A 103 -11.48 -9.56 0.03
CA GLN A 103 -12.25 -8.65 -0.81
C GLN A 103 -11.34 -7.56 -1.37
N CYS A 104 -10.14 -7.94 -1.78
CA CYS A 104 -9.10 -7.00 -2.18
C CYS A 104 -9.21 -6.67 -3.67
N ASP A 105 -8.68 -5.52 -4.07
CA ASP A 105 -8.47 -5.21 -5.48
C ASP A 105 -7.52 -6.22 -6.11
N SER A 106 -7.62 -6.45 -7.42
CA SER A 106 -6.75 -7.42 -8.08
C SER A 106 -6.20 -6.89 -9.40
N TYR A 107 -4.93 -7.21 -9.65
CA TYR A 107 -4.27 -7.03 -10.93
C TYR A 107 -3.91 -8.42 -11.50
N HIS A 108 -4.42 -8.70 -12.71
CA HIS A 108 -4.32 -10.00 -13.40
C HIS A 108 -4.63 -11.23 -12.52
N MET A 109 -5.57 -11.10 -11.57
CA MET A 109 -6.00 -12.19 -10.68
C MET A 109 -4.89 -12.81 -9.80
N LEU A 110 -3.74 -12.14 -9.69
CA LEU A 110 -2.56 -12.70 -9.04
C LEU A 110 -1.90 -11.77 -8.02
N THR A 111 -2.10 -10.45 -8.13
CA THR A 111 -1.60 -9.49 -7.14
C THR A 111 -2.72 -8.62 -6.59
N HIS A 112 -2.58 -8.22 -5.33
CA HIS A 112 -3.54 -7.39 -4.59
C HIS A 112 -2.85 -6.10 -4.10
N PRO A 113 -2.58 -5.15 -5.01
CA PRO A 113 -1.74 -3.98 -4.73
C PRO A 113 -2.35 -3.03 -3.68
N GLY A 114 -3.64 -2.79 -3.74
CA GLY A 114 -4.34 -1.82 -2.89
C GLY A 114 -4.34 -2.16 -1.41
N VAL A 115 -4.22 -3.43 -1.04
CA VAL A 115 -4.13 -3.92 0.35
C VAL A 115 -2.94 -3.30 1.10
N LEU A 116 -1.86 -3.00 0.39
CA LEU A 116 -0.63 -2.44 0.97
C LEU A 116 -0.49 -0.97 0.63
N ILE A 117 -0.69 -0.62 -0.65
CA ILE A 117 -0.45 0.74 -1.15
C ILE A 117 -1.42 1.75 -0.51
N VAL A 118 -2.71 1.41 -0.38
CA VAL A 118 -3.70 2.36 0.12
C VAL A 118 -3.53 2.65 1.61
N PRO A 119 -3.44 1.65 2.50
CA PRO A 119 -3.24 1.89 3.93
C PRO A 119 -1.92 2.61 4.23
N ALA A 120 -0.83 2.25 3.55
CA ALA A 120 0.46 2.92 3.73
C ALA A 120 0.43 4.36 3.21
N GLY A 121 -0.20 4.60 2.06
CA GLY A 121 -0.37 5.93 1.48
C GLY A 121 -1.22 6.83 2.37
N LEU A 122 -2.36 6.35 2.86
CA LEU A 122 -3.22 7.09 3.79
C LEU A 122 -2.52 7.39 5.11
N ALA A 123 -1.80 6.42 5.69
CA ALA A 123 -1.05 6.64 6.92
C ALA A 123 0.07 7.68 6.73
N THR A 124 0.76 7.64 5.60
CA THR A 124 1.82 8.61 5.27
C THR A 124 1.23 10.01 5.05
N ALA A 125 0.18 10.11 4.26
CA ALA A 125 -0.48 11.37 3.95
C ALA A 125 -1.07 12.02 5.21
N GLU A 126 -1.71 11.23 6.08
CA GLU A 126 -2.24 11.72 7.35
C GLU A 126 -1.13 12.23 8.27
N GLY A 127 -0.06 11.44 8.45
CA GLY A 127 1.02 11.80 9.36
C GLY A 127 1.88 12.97 8.89
N GLU A 128 1.89 13.29 7.59
CA GLU A 128 2.58 14.44 7.01
C GLU A 128 1.66 15.63 6.67
N GLY A 129 0.36 15.51 6.86
CA GLY A 129 -0.60 16.56 6.50
C GLY A 129 -0.68 16.82 4.99
N ARG A 130 -0.55 15.78 4.17
CA ARG A 130 -0.63 15.89 2.70
C ARG A 130 -2.05 16.00 2.20
N THR A 131 -2.20 16.65 1.06
CA THR A 131 -3.47 16.83 0.37
C THR A 131 -3.92 15.55 -0.34
N GLY A 132 -5.22 15.46 -0.66
CA GLY A 132 -5.76 14.35 -1.45
C GLY A 132 -5.12 14.23 -2.84
N ARG A 133 -4.67 15.34 -3.45
CA ARG A 133 -3.96 15.31 -4.74
C ARG A 133 -2.60 14.63 -4.62
N GLU A 134 -1.83 14.96 -3.58
CA GLU A 134 -0.54 14.33 -3.31
C GLU A 134 -0.72 12.84 -2.99
N LEU A 135 -1.73 12.50 -2.18
CA LEU A 135 -2.09 11.10 -1.90
C LEU A 135 -2.39 10.34 -3.21
N LEU A 136 -3.31 10.83 -4.05
CA LEU A 136 -3.68 10.15 -5.28
C LEU A 136 -2.50 9.99 -6.23
N THR A 137 -1.62 10.99 -6.32
CA THR A 137 -0.39 10.91 -7.13
C THR A 137 0.55 9.82 -6.61
N ALA A 138 0.77 9.77 -5.29
CA ALA A 138 1.61 8.75 -4.66
C ALA A 138 1.02 7.33 -4.80
N LEU A 139 -0.30 7.19 -4.66
CA LEU A 139 -0.97 5.91 -4.87
C LEU A 139 -0.76 5.45 -6.32
N VAL A 140 -1.06 6.29 -7.31
CA VAL A 140 -0.86 5.94 -8.73
C VAL A 140 0.58 5.55 -9.02
N ALA A 141 1.56 6.28 -8.48
CA ALA A 141 2.97 5.92 -8.60
C ALA A 141 3.27 4.52 -8.02
N GLY A 142 2.75 4.22 -6.83
CA GLY A 142 2.88 2.92 -6.19
C GLY A 142 2.25 1.78 -7.00
N TYR A 143 1.03 2.00 -7.51
CA TYR A 143 0.34 1.02 -8.36
C TYR A 143 1.13 0.76 -9.64
N GLU A 144 1.61 1.80 -10.31
CA GLU A 144 2.39 1.66 -11.55
C GLU A 144 3.68 0.87 -11.31
N VAL A 145 4.43 1.20 -10.25
CA VAL A 145 5.68 0.49 -9.91
C VAL A 145 5.38 -0.97 -9.59
N GLN A 146 4.40 -1.26 -8.74
CA GLN A 146 4.06 -2.63 -8.38
C GLN A 146 3.56 -3.43 -9.59
N CYS A 147 2.70 -2.85 -10.43
CA CYS A 147 2.17 -3.53 -11.61
C CYS A 147 3.23 -3.76 -12.68
N ARG A 148 4.18 -2.84 -12.87
CA ARG A 148 5.32 -3.03 -13.78
C ARG A 148 6.24 -4.14 -13.29
N CYS A 149 6.60 -4.12 -12.00
CA CYS A 149 7.37 -5.21 -11.41
C CYS A 149 6.62 -6.53 -11.57
N ALA A 150 5.32 -6.55 -11.24
CA ALA A 150 4.52 -7.76 -11.31
C ALA A 150 4.33 -8.28 -12.73
N ARG A 151 4.25 -7.42 -13.76
CA ARG A 151 4.10 -7.83 -15.17
C ARG A 151 5.17 -8.82 -15.61
N ASP A 152 6.41 -8.64 -15.16
CA ASP A 152 7.53 -9.51 -15.53
C ASP A 152 7.53 -10.84 -14.77
N PHE A 153 6.85 -10.91 -13.62
CA PHE A 153 6.77 -12.12 -12.80
C PHE A 153 5.43 -12.87 -12.92
N ILE A 154 4.36 -12.19 -13.32
CA ILE A 154 3.04 -12.77 -13.58
C ILE A 154 3.10 -13.45 -14.95
N CYS A 155 3.23 -14.78 -14.93
CA CYS A 155 3.07 -15.60 -16.12
C CYS A 155 1.59 -15.58 -16.53
N VAL A 156 1.22 -14.76 -17.51
CA VAL A 156 -0.18 -14.58 -17.93
C VAL A 156 -0.78 -15.84 -18.60
N VAL A 157 -0.01 -16.93 -18.83
CA VAL A 157 -0.52 -18.12 -19.57
C VAL A 157 -0.03 -19.50 -19.07
N THR A 158 0.56 -19.65 -17.89
CA THR A 158 0.93 -21.01 -17.41
C THR A 158 0.56 -21.20 -15.94
N PHE A 159 -0.37 -22.13 -15.72
CA PHE A 159 -0.72 -22.68 -14.43
C PHE A 159 0.55 -22.97 -13.61
N CYS A 160 0.55 -22.48 -12.38
CA CYS A 160 1.66 -22.46 -11.44
C CYS A 160 2.43 -23.79 -11.37
N THR A 161 3.62 -23.88 -11.98
CA THR A 161 4.56 -25.01 -11.77
C THR A 161 5.92 -24.58 -11.21
N ARG A 162 6.22 -23.29 -11.10
CA ARG A 162 7.44 -22.82 -10.41
C ARG A 162 7.15 -22.52 -8.95
N ARG A 163 7.07 -23.59 -8.15
CA ARG A 163 7.16 -23.56 -6.69
C ARG A 163 8.55 -23.03 -6.31
N TRP A 164 8.61 -21.90 -5.63
CA TRP A 164 9.83 -21.47 -4.94
C TRP A 164 10.27 -22.58 -3.98
N ARG A 165 11.39 -23.25 -4.27
CA ARG A 165 12.13 -24.05 -3.29
C ARG A 165 13.27 -23.17 -2.78
N TRP A 166 13.22 -22.82 -1.50
CA TRP A 166 14.40 -22.41 -0.76
C TRP A 166 15.26 -23.66 -0.55
N SER A 167 16.42 -23.74 -1.19
CA SER A 167 17.48 -24.66 -0.82
C SER A 167 18.34 -23.98 0.24
N GLY A 168 18.22 -24.44 1.49
CA GLY A 168 19.29 -24.30 2.47
C GLY A 168 20.39 -25.32 2.19
#